data_AF-A0A0J9Y6D5-F1
#
_entry.id   AF-A0A0J9Y6D5-F1
#
_cell.length_a   1.000
_cell.length_b   1.000
_cell.length_c   1.000
_cell.angle_alpha   90.00
_cell.angle_beta   90.00
_cell.angle_gamma   90.00
#
_symmetry.space_group_name_H-M   'P 1'
#
loop_
_entity.id
_entity.type
_entity.pdbx_description
1 polymer ?
#
loop_
_entity_poly.entity_id
_entity_poly.type
_entity_poly.pdbx_seq_one_letter_code
_entity_poly.pdbx_strand_id
1 'polypeptide(L)'
;MSSNSSPETRGGSRDSKNSPDSTDRKKATHLRCERQRREAINIGYQELKELLPSSFSPIGCKTTNAAILFRAADYLNQLKKEEENLNETLSQLAAQVSALELIAKQYENMAVNSCTSNKSSIQCQIIQAFLDSCFASFRRQVNVSSLQSVIETLLPWVEIVDYDKISRDTLDAVYKC
;
A
#
# COMPACT_ATOMS: atom_id res chain seq x y z
N MET A 1 -28.10 41.39 -18.34
CA MET A 1 -28.40 42.80 -18.00
C MET A 1 -28.47 42.91 -16.48
N SER A 2 -27.36 43.22 -15.82
CA SER A 2 -27.35 43.63 -14.41
C SER A 2 -26.26 44.67 -14.24
N SER A 3 -26.67 45.93 -14.28
CA SER A 3 -25.84 47.09 -14.02
C SER A 3 -25.50 47.11 -12.53
N ASN A 4 -24.24 46.83 -12.18
CA ASN A 4 -23.76 46.99 -10.81
C ASN A 4 -23.43 48.47 -10.59
N SER A 5 -24.32 49.17 -9.91
CA SER A 5 -24.24 50.56 -9.52
C SER A 5 -23.02 50.83 -8.65
N SER A 6 -22.13 51.71 -9.11
CA SER A 6 -21.03 52.26 -8.33
C SER A 6 -21.58 53.05 -7.13
N PRO A 7 -21.07 52.81 -5.91
CA PRO A 7 -21.39 53.64 -4.76
C PRO A 7 -20.65 54.97 -4.86
N GLU A 8 -21.41 56.04 -5.11
CA GLU A 8 -20.97 57.42 -4.93
C GLU A 8 -20.64 57.65 -3.45
N THR A 9 -19.38 57.46 -3.08
CA THR A 9 -18.92 57.85 -1.74
C THR A 9 -18.61 59.34 -1.76
N ARG A 10 -19.63 60.14 -1.45
CA ARG A 10 -19.52 61.50 -0.87
C ARG A 10 -18.32 61.51 0.09
N GLY A 11 -17.29 62.34 -0.14
CA GLY A 11 -17.39 63.78 0.02
C GLY A 11 -17.13 64.14 1.48
N GLY A 12 -16.05 64.88 1.74
CA GLY A 12 -15.90 65.62 2.99
C GLY A 12 -14.58 65.42 3.72
N SER A 13 -13.58 66.20 3.29
CA SER A 13 -12.80 67.09 4.15
C SER A 13 -12.30 66.58 5.51
N ARG A 14 -10.97 66.50 5.63
CA ARG A 14 -10.18 67.27 6.61
C ARG A 14 -8.69 66.95 6.41
N ASP A 15 -8.10 67.59 5.41
CA ASP A 15 -6.70 68.03 5.47
C ASP A 15 -6.57 68.97 6.66
N SER A 16 -6.20 68.47 7.84
CA SER A 16 -5.78 69.31 8.96
C SER A 16 -5.10 68.49 10.04
N LYS A 17 -3.86 68.86 10.34
CA LYS A 17 -2.97 68.33 11.38
C LYS A 17 -2.36 66.96 11.08
N ASN A 18 -1.52 66.93 10.04
CA ASN A 18 -0.35 66.06 10.05
C ASN A 18 0.63 66.59 11.12
N SER A 19 0.30 66.39 12.41
CA SER A 19 1.27 66.68 13.47
C SER A 19 2.44 65.71 13.31
N PRO A 20 3.69 66.14 13.56
CA PRO A 20 4.85 65.24 13.50
C PRO A 20 4.63 63.98 14.36
N ASP A 21 3.97 64.13 15.52
CA ASP A 21 3.56 63.02 16.39
C ASP A 21 2.62 62.00 15.70
N SER A 22 1.65 62.46 14.91
CA SER A 22 0.77 61.57 14.13
C SER A 22 1.56 60.77 13.09
N THR A 23 2.55 61.40 12.45
CA THR A 23 3.42 60.70 11.49
C THR A 23 4.29 59.66 12.17
N ASP A 24 4.81 59.94 13.36
CA ASP A 24 5.68 59.02 14.09
C ASP A 24 4.90 57.84 14.67
N ARG A 25 3.68 58.07 15.17
CA ARG A 25 2.76 56.98 15.56
C ARG A 25 2.41 56.06 14.39
N LYS A 26 2.17 56.62 13.20
CA LYS A 26 1.93 55.85 11.97
C LYS A 26 3.17 55.02 11.59
N LYS A 27 4.37 55.62 11.59
CA LYS A 27 5.63 54.91 11.32
C LYS A 27 5.87 53.77 12.31
N ALA A 28 5.68 54.01 13.60
CA ALA A 28 5.84 53.00 14.65
C ALA A 28 4.88 51.81 14.46
N THR A 29 3.61 52.11 14.12
CA THR A 29 2.61 51.08 13.83
C THR A 29 2.99 50.26 12.59
N HIS A 30 3.39 50.92 11.49
CA HIS A 30 3.85 50.25 10.28
C HIS A 30 5.04 49.32 10.53
N LEU A 31 6.04 49.79 11.30
CA LEU A 31 7.20 48.98 11.67
C LEU A 31 6.82 47.75 12.50
N ARG A 32 5.87 47.89 13.43
CA ARG A 32 5.34 46.77 14.22
C ARG A 32 4.63 45.75 13.32
N CYS A 33 3.76 46.21 12.42
CA CYS A 33 3.07 45.34 11.47
C CYS A 33 4.05 44.59 10.56
N GLU A 34 5.07 45.27 10.04
CA GLU A 34 6.09 44.64 9.18
C GLU A 34 6.94 43.63 9.95
N ARG A 35 7.27 43.90 11.23
CA ARG A 35 7.97 42.93 12.09
C ARG A 35 7.13 41.66 12.29
N GLN A 36 5.85 41.80 12.61
CA GLN A 36 4.94 40.67 12.77
C GLN A 36 4.83 39.85 11.47
N ARG A 37 4.74 40.51 10.32
CA ARG A 37 4.73 39.85 9.02
C ARG A 37 5.98 39.01 8.79
N ARG A 38 7.17 39.55 9.07
CA ARG A 38 8.45 38.83 8.93
C ARG A 38 8.57 37.65 9.88
N GLU A 39 8.10 37.80 11.10
CA GLU A 39 8.09 36.73 12.10
C GLU A 39 7.19 35.57 11.66
N ALA A 40 5.98 35.86 11.15
CA ALA A 40 5.08 34.85 10.60
C ALA A 40 5.71 34.11 9.39
N ILE A 41 6.39 34.83 8.49
CA ILE A 41 7.12 34.22 7.36
C ILE A 41 8.23 33.29 7.88
N ASN A 42 9.02 33.74 8.87
CA ASN A 42 10.10 32.92 9.43
C ASN A 42 9.58 31.65 10.10
N ILE A 43 8.44 31.73 10.81
CA ILE A 43 7.77 30.56 11.39
C ILE A 43 7.35 29.59 10.28
N GLY A 44 6.71 30.07 9.21
CA GLY A 44 6.31 29.22 8.09
C GLY A 44 7.49 28.51 7.41
N TYR A 45 8.65 29.16 7.28
CA TYR A 45 9.87 28.51 6.80
C TYR A 45 10.38 27.43 7.75
N GLN A 46 10.29 27.65 9.06
CA GLN A 46 10.69 26.67 10.06
C GLN A 46 9.77 25.45 10.02
N GLU A 47 8.45 25.64 10.03
CA GLU A 47 7.47 24.55 9.93
C GLU A 47 7.64 23.75 8.65
N LEU A 48 7.80 24.43 7.51
CA LEU A 48 8.03 23.77 6.24
C LEU A 48 9.31 22.92 6.27
N LYS A 49 10.38 23.42 6.89
CA LYS A 49 11.64 22.69 7.04
C LYS A 49 11.48 21.41 7.86
N GLU A 50 10.67 21.42 8.92
CA GLU A 50 10.40 20.23 9.75
C GLU A 50 9.60 19.15 9.01
N LEU A 51 8.77 19.52 8.02
CA LEU A 51 8.02 18.57 7.20
C LEU A 51 8.87 17.88 6.12
N LEU A 52 10.05 18.43 5.80
CA LEU A 52 10.94 17.87 4.79
C LEU A 52 11.74 16.69 5.36
N PRO A 53 11.95 15.61 4.59
CA PRO A 53 12.79 14.51 5.03
C PRO A 53 14.22 14.96 5.34
N SER A 54 14.81 14.38 6.40
CA SER A 54 16.17 14.68 6.83
C SER A 54 17.23 14.41 5.75
N SER A 55 16.94 13.53 4.79
CA SER A 55 17.77 13.24 3.62
C SER A 55 18.01 14.46 2.72
N PHE A 56 17.08 15.42 2.71
CA PHE A 56 17.26 16.66 1.96
C PHE A 56 18.17 17.65 2.71
N SER A 57 18.39 17.49 4.02
CA SER A 57 19.16 18.45 4.81
C SER A 57 20.68 18.28 4.57
N PRO A 58 21.41 19.33 4.13
CA PRO A 58 22.84 19.25 3.95
C PRO A 58 23.47 19.19 5.33
N ILE A 59 24.35 18.22 5.51
CA ILE A 59 25.13 18.05 6.73
C ILE A 59 25.92 19.35 6.95
N GLY A 60 25.62 20.08 8.03
CA GLY A 60 26.41 21.21 8.51
C GLY A 60 26.20 22.58 7.84
N CYS A 61 25.28 22.74 6.88
CA CYS A 61 25.03 24.06 6.25
C CYS A 61 23.63 24.61 6.58
N LYS A 62 23.57 25.92 6.90
CA LYS A 62 22.30 26.65 7.09
C LYS A 62 21.51 26.59 5.80
N THR A 63 20.36 25.91 5.82
CA THR A 63 19.45 25.83 4.67
C THR A 63 18.92 27.23 4.36
N THR A 64 19.15 27.71 3.14
CA THR A 64 18.61 29.00 2.72
C THR A 64 17.10 28.89 2.48
N ASN A 65 16.37 30.00 2.63
CA ASN A 65 14.92 30.03 2.34
C ASN A 65 14.61 29.52 0.93
N ALA A 66 15.43 29.89 -0.07
CA ALA A 66 15.31 29.38 -1.42
C ALA A 66 15.45 27.85 -1.49
N ALA A 67 16.46 27.28 -0.81
CA ALA A 67 16.65 25.84 -0.78
C ALA A 67 15.48 25.10 -0.10
N ILE A 68 14.87 25.68 0.94
CA ILE A 68 13.67 25.11 1.58
C ILE A 68 12.52 25.03 0.58
N LEU A 69 12.27 26.10 -0.19
CA LEU A 69 11.20 26.11 -1.19
C LEU A 69 11.42 25.09 -2.32
N PHE A 70 12.63 25.02 -2.88
CA PHE A 70 12.93 24.06 -3.94
C PHE A 70 12.74 22.61 -3.46
N ARG A 71 13.22 22.30 -2.26
CA ARG A 71 13.06 20.95 -1.67
C ARG A 71 11.61 20.62 -1.37
N ALA A 72 10.83 21.60 -0.91
CA ALA A 72 9.40 21.41 -0.71
C ALA A 72 8.67 21.10 -2.02
N ALA A 73 9.03 21.79 -3.11
CA ALA A 73 8.48 21.49 -4.43
C ALA A 73 8.87 20.09 -4.91
N ASP A 74 10.15 19.72 -4.76
CA ASP A 74 10.65 18.39 -5.14
C ASP A 74 10.00 17.29 -4.30
N TYR A 75 9.89 17.48 -2.98
CA TYR A 75 9.26 16.52 -2.08
C TYR A 75 7.77 16.37 -2.36
N LEU A 76 7.05 17.45 -2.70
CA LEU A 76 5.66 17.37 -3.13
C LEU A 76 5.51 16.53 -4.41
N ASN A 77 6.39 16.70 -5.38
CA ASN A 77 6.39 15.89 -6.60
C ASN A 77 6.72 14.43 -6.32
N GLN A 78 7.66 14.17 -5.41
CA GLN A 78 7.99 12.82 -4.95
C GLN A 78 6.78 12.16 -4.29
N LEU A 79 6.13 12.83 -3.35
CA LEU A 79 4.94 12.32 -2.66
C LEU A 79 3.80 12.00 -3.63
N LYS A 80 3.55 12.86 -4.62
CA LYS A 80 2.55 12.59 -5.68
C LYS A 80 2.87 11.33 -6.48
N LYS A 81 4.15 11.13 -6.83
CA LYS A 81 4.59 9.93 -7.54
C LYS A 81 4.48 8.67 -6.67
N GLU A 82 4.79 8.78 -5.38
CA GLU A 82 4.63 7.70 -4.42
C GLU A 82 3.15 7.34 -4.22
N GLU A 83 2.27 8.33 -4.12
CA GLU A 83 0.82 8.15 -4.05
C GLU A 83 0.28 7.42 -5.29
N GLU A 84 0.70 7.82 -6.49
CA GLU A 84 0.33 7.16 -7.75
C GLU A 84 0.77 5.69 -7.76
N ASN A 85 2.02 5.40 -7.42
CA ASN A 85 2.56 4.03 -7.35
C ASN A 85 1.84 3.17 -6.30
N LEU A 86 1.56 3.72 -5.12
CA LEU A 86 0.79 3.03 -4.08
C LEU A 86 -0.62 2.69 -4.54
N ASN A 87 -1.29 3.61 -5.25
CA ASN A 87 -2.62 3.37 -5.83
C ASN A 87 -2.60 2.27 -6.90
N GLU A 88 -1.58 2.23 -7.75
CA GLU A 88 -1.38 1.14 -8.72
C GLU A 88 -1.17 -0.20 -8.02
N THR A 89 -0.30 -0.23 -7.01
CA THR A 89 -0.01 -1.44 -6.23
C THR A 89 -1.25 -1.95 -5.51
N LEU A 90 -2.04 -1.06 -4.90
CA LEU A 90 -3.31 -1.41 -4.25
C LEU A 90 -4.31 -1.98 -5.27
N SER A 91 -4.40 -1.40 -6.46
CA SER A 91 -5.28 -1.88 -7.52
C SER A 91 -4.89 -3.28 -7.99
N GLN A 92 -3.59 -3.55 -8.15
CA GLN A 92 -3.08 -4.88 -8.50
C GLN A 92 -3.39 -5.90 -7.40
N LEU A 93 -3.18 -5.54 -6.13
CA LEU A 93 -3.44 -6.44 -5.01
C LEU A 93 -4.94 -6.74 -4.88
N ALA A 94 -5.80 -5.74 -5.04
CA ALA A 94 -7.25 -5.93 -5.05
C ALA A 94 -7.71 -6.86 -6.18
N ALA A 95 -7.11 -6.74 -7.37
CA ALA A 95 -7.38 -7.64 -8.49
C ALA A 95 -6.94 -9.09 -8.19
N GLN A 96 -5.78 -9.28 -7.55
CA GLN A 96 -5.31 -10.61 -7.13
C GLN A 96 -6.24 -11.25 -6.09
N VAL A 97 -6.68 -10.48 -5.08
CA VAL A 97 -7.63 -10.96 -4.08
C VAL A 97 -8.94 -11.38 -4.74
N SER A 98 -9.49 -10.53 -5.61
CA SER A 98 -10.71 -10.84 -6.38
C SER A 98 -10.55 -12.12 -7.21
N ALA A 99 -9.41 -12.32 -7.88
CA ALA A 99 -9.14 -13.54 -8.64
C ALA A 99 -9.07 -14.79 -7.74
N LEU A 100 -8.42 -14.71 -6.58
CA LEU A 100 -8.34 -15.81 -5.63
C LEU A 100 -9.70 -16.17 -5.03
N GLU A 101 -10.54 -15.17 -4.73
CA GLU A 101 -11.92 -15.38 -4.28
C GLU A 101 -12.76 -16.09 -5.34
N LEU A 102 -12.62 -15.73 -6.62
CA LEU A 102 -13.29 -16.42 -7.73
C LEU A 102 -12.83 -17.88 -7.83
N ILE A 103 -11.52 -18.14 -7.72
CA ILE A 103 -10.95 -19.49 -7.75
C ILE A 103 -11.47 -20.32 -6.57
N ALA A 104 -11.44 -19.78 -5.35
CA ALA A 104 -11.95 -20.45 -4.16
C ALA A 104 -13.44 -20.80 -4.30
N LYS A 105 -14.26 -19.84 -4.73
CA LYS A 105 -15.68 -20.06 -5.00
C LYS A 105 -15.92 -21.15 -6.05
N GLN A 106 -15.07 -21.22 -7.08
CA GLN A 106 -15.17 -22.26 -8.09
C GLN A 106 -14.83 -23.64 -7.53
N TYR A 107 -13.82 -23.75 -6.67
CA TYR A 107 -13.51 -24.99 -5.95
C TYR A 107 -14.65 -25.42 -5.02
N GLU A 108 -15.28 -24.49 -4.31
CA GLU A 108 -16.45 -24.78 -3.47
C GLU A 108 -17.61 -25.35 -4.31
N ASN A 109 -17.93 -24.72 -5.44
CA ASN A 109 -18.97 -25.20 -6.35
C ASN A 109 -18.65 -26.60 -6.90
N MET A 110 -17.39 -26.84 -7.27
CA MET A 110 -16.93 -28.15 -7.75
C MET A 110 -17.03 -29.21 -6.66
N ALA A 111 -16.66 -28.89 -5.42
CA ALA A 111 -16.77 -29.82 -4.29
C ALA A 111 -18.23 -30.22 -3.99
N VAL A 112 -19.17 -29.25 -4.06
CA VAL A 112 -20.61 -29.52 -3.90
C VAL A 112 -21.13 -30.42 -5.04
N ASN A 113 -20.73 -30.15 -6.28
CA ASN A 113 -21.14 -30.94 -7.45
C ASN A 113 -20.53 -32.35 -7.45
N SER A 114 -19.31 -32.51 -6.94
CA SER A 114 -18.69 -33.83 -6.77
C SER A 114 -19.45 -34.69 -5.76
N CYS A 115 -19.98 -34.10 -4.68
CA CYS A 115 -20.76 -34.83 -3.68
C CYS A 115 -22.13 -35.29 -4.22
N THR A 116 -22.74 -34.56 -5.15
CA THR A 116 -24.08 -34.88 -5.65
C THR A 116 -24.06 -35.90 -6.79
N SER A 117 -23.00 -35.98 -7.58
CA SER A 117 -23.13 -36.64 -8.88
C SER A 117 -22.70 -38.11 -8.96
N ASN A 118 -21.85 -38.66 -8.11
CA ASN A 118 -21.44 -40.06 -8.28
C ASN A 118 -21.11 -40.72 -6.96
N LYS A 119 -21.92 -41.70 -6.54
CA LYS A 119 -21.42 -42.78 -5.67
C LYS A 119 -20.34 -43.49 -6.48
N SER A 120 -19.11 -43.03 -6.35
CA SER A 120 -17.96 -43.67 -6.96
C SER A 120 -18.01 -45.14 -6.57
N SER A 121 -17.83 -46.04 -7.54
CA SER A 121 -17.80 -47.46 -7.25
C SER A 121 -16.75 -47.71 -6.16
N ILE A 122 -16.91 -48.78 -5.37
CA ILE A 122 -15.93 -49.16 -4.35
C ILE A 122 -14.50 -49.23 -4.93
N GLN A 123 -14.38 -49.63 -6.20
CA GLN A 123 -13.12 -49.64 -6.95
C GLN A 123 -12.52 -48.23 -7.10
N CYS A 124 -13.33 -47.23 -7.45
CA CYS A 124 -12.90 -45.85 -7.52
C CYS A 124 -12.46 -45.32 -6.13
N GLN A 125 -13.15 -45.69 -5.05
CA GLN A 125 -12.79 -45.27 -3.69
C GLN A 125 -11.43 -45.84 -3.26
N ILE A 126 -11.18 -47.12 -3.56
CA ILE A 126 -9.88 -47.76 -3.28
C ILE A 126 -8.76 -47.05 -4.03
N ILE A 127 -8.97 -46.74 -5.32
CA ILE A 127 -7.98 -46.02 -6.13
C ILE A 127 -7.74 -44.61 -5.60
N GLN A 128 -8.80 -43.89 -5.22
CA GLN A 128 -8.70 -42.55 -4.62
C GLN A 128 -7.87 -42.59 -3.34
N ALA A 129 -8.21 -43.48 -2.39
CA ALA A 129 -7.49 -43.63 -1.14
C ALA A 129 -6.01 -44.01 -1.35
N PHE A 130 -5.74 -44.86 -2.34
CA PHE A 130 -4.39 -45.25 -2.71
C PHE A 130 -3.57 -44.06 -3.26
N LEU A 131 -4.14 -43.30 -4.19
CA LEU A 131 -3.47 -42.11 -4.75
C LEU A 131 -3.24 -41.05 -3.68
N ASP A 132 -4.20 -40.81 -2.79
CA ASP A 132 -4.07 -39.85 -1.70
C ASP A 132 -2.96 -40.26 -0.71
N SER A 133 -2.86 -41.55 -0.42
CA SER A 133 -1.80 -42.09 0.45
C SER A 133 -0.41 -41.97 -0.19
N CYS A 134 -0.29 -42.29 -1.48
CA CYS A 134 0.92 -42.08 -2.26
C CYS A 134 1.31 -40.59 -2.28
N PHE A 135 0.35 -39.70 -2.51
CA PHE A 135 0.59 -38.26 -2.57
C PHE A 135 0.96 -37.68 -1.20
N ALA A 136 0.34 -38.13 -0.11
CA ALA A 136 0.72 -37.75 1.24
C ALA A 136 2.15 -38.20 1.58
N SER A 137 2.56 -39.39 1.13
CA SER A 137 3.94 -39.87 1.24
C SER A 137 4.91 -38.98 0.47
N PHE A 138 4.60 -38.68 -0.80
CA PHE A 138 5.36 -37.78 -1.65
C PHE A 138 5.58 -36.42 -0.98
N ARG A 139 4.50 -35.79 -0.50
CA ARG A 139 4.54 -34.46 0.13
C ARG A 139 5.45 -34.38 1.36
N ARG A 140 5.64 -35.49 2.08
CA ARG A 140 6.51 -35.53 3.26
C ARG A 140 7.98 -35.74 2.91
N GLN A 141 8.26 -36.43 1.81
CA GLN A 141 9.60 -36.94 1.50
C GLN A 141 10.28 -36.19 0.35
N VAL A 142 9.52 -35.61 -0.58
CA VAL A 142 10.06 -34.92 -1.76
C VAL A 142 10.12 -33.41 -1.54
N ASN A 143 11.34 -32.87 -1.65
CA ASN A 143 11.59 -31.43 -1.54
C ASN A 143 11.62 -30.79 -2.93
N VAL A 144 10.69 -29.85 -3.18
CA VAL A 144 10.55 -29.13 -4.46
C VAL A 144 11.16 -27.73 -4.46
N SER A 145 12.00 -27.39 -3.48
CA SER A 145 12.61 -26.05 -3.36
C SER A 145 13.68 -25.78 -4.42
N SER A 146 14.35 -26.82 -4.92
CA SER A 146 15.34 -26.70 -5.98
C SER A 146 15.38 -27.97 -6.84
N LEU A 147 15.85 -27.86 -8.09
CA LEU A 147 15.99 -29.02 -8.98
C LEU A 147 16.92 -30.10 -8.37
N GLN A 148 18.00 -29.69 -7.70
CA GLN A 148 18.90 -30.60 -7.01
C GLN A 148 18.17 -31.35 -5.88
N SER A 149 17.45 -30.62 -5.02
CA SER A 149 16.67 -31.22 -3.93
C SER A 149 15.59 -32.17 -4.46
N VAL A 150 14.98 -31.85 -5.61
CA VAL A 150 14.03 -32.75 -6.27
C VAL A 150 14.73 -34.05 -6.67
N ILE A 151 15.88 -34.00 -7.36
CA ILE A 151 16.58 -35.22 -7.80
C ILE A 151 17.00 -36.07 -6.59
N GLU A 152 17.58 -35.44 -5.58
CA GLU A 152 18.09 -36.10 -4.38
C GLU A 152 16.99 -36.72 -3.51
N THR A 153 15.74 -36.23 -3.59
CA THR A 153 14.63 -36.73 -2.76
C THR A 153 13.61 -37.56 -3.55
N LEU A 154 13.37 -37.23 -4.81
CA LEU A 154 12.41 -37.93 -5.67
C LEU A 154 12.86 -39.34 -6.01
N LEU A 155 14.13 -39.51 -6.44
CA LEU A 155 14.61 -40.84 -6.84
C LEU A 155 14.59 -41.83 -5.66
N PRO A 156 15.11 -41.48 -4.46
CA PRO A 156 14.99 -42.37 -3.31
C PRO A 156 13.53 -42.62 -2.90
N TRP A 157 12.67 -41.59 -2.97
CA TRP A 157 11.26 -41.78 -2.68
C TRP A 157 10.61 -42.82 -3.60
N VAL A 158 10.83 -42.71 -4.92
CA VAL A 158 10.30 -43.68 -5.89
C VAL A 158 10.72 -45.13 -5.57
N GLU A 159 11.97 -45.32 -5.12
CA GLU A 159 12.51 -46.63 -4.75
C GLU A 159 12.02 -47.15 -3.38
N ILE A 160 11.69 -46.25 -2.44
CA ILE A 160 11.28 -46.61 -1.06
C ILE A 160 9.76 -46.73 -0.92
N VAL A 161 8.97 -46.23 -1.88
CA VAL A 161 7.51 -46.32 -1.84
C VAL A 161 7.08 -47.78 -1.90
N ASP A 162 6.65 -48.29 -0.75
CA ASP A 162 6.06 -49.60 -0.61
C ASP A 162 4.58 -49.55 -1.04
N TYR A 163 4.36 -49.70 -2.35
CA TYR A 163 3.03 -49.73 -2.94
C TYR A 163 2.17 -50.87 -2.37
N ASP A 164 2.77 -51.99 -1.97
CA ASP A 164 2.05 -53.13 -1.40
C ASP A 164 1.52 -52.82 0.00
N LYS A 165 2.30 -52.11 0.81
CA LYS A 165 1.84 -51.61 2.11
C LYS A 165 0.72 -50.59 1.94
N ILE A 166 0.88 -49.60 1.05
CA ILE A 166 -0.14 -48.59 0.82
C ILE A 166 -1.44 -49.24 0.32
N SER A 167 -1.35 -50.18 -0.62
CA SER A 167 -2.50 -50.92 -1.15
C SER A 167 -3.21 -51.76 -0.06
N ARG A 168 -2.46 -52.44 0.81
CA ARG A 168 -3.06 -53.17 1.93
C ARG A 168 -3.75 -52.25 2.92
N ASP A 169 -3.09 -51.16 3.31
CA ASP A 169 -3.65 -50.18 4.25
C ASP A 169 -4.93 -49.54 3.68
N THR A 170 -5.00 -49.29 2.37
CA THR A 170 -6.18 -48.70 1.73
C THR A 170 -7.32 -49.70 1.58
N LEU A 171 -7.04 -50.95 1.22
CA LEU A 171 -8.03 -52.02 1.19
C LEU A 171 -8.62 -52.25 2.59
N ASP A 172 -7.79 -52.33 3.62
CA ASP A 172 -8.23 -52.48 5.00
C ASP A 172 -9.12 -51.31 5.45
N ALA A 173 -8.76 -50.07 5.11
CA ALA A 173 -9.54 -48.89 5.46
C ALA A 173 -10.92 -48.87 4.77
N VAL A 174 -10.96 -49.23 3.49
CA VAL A 174 -12.20 -49.20 2.69
C VAL A 174 -13.15 -50.37 3.04
N TYR A 175 -12.63 -51.57 3.30
CA TYR A 175 -13.46 -52.75 3.62
C TYR A 175 -13.85 -52.86 5.10
N LYS A 176 -13.19 -52.14 6.02
CA LYS A 176 -13.59 -52.08 7.45
C LYS A 176 -14.71 -51.06 7.73
N CYS A 177 -15.07 -50.21 6.76
CA CYS A 177 -16.22 -49.29 6.86
C CYS A 177 -17.51 -49.95 6.35
#